data_AF-A0A834ZXZ8-F1
#
_entry.id   AF-A0A834ZXZ8-F1
#
_cell.length_a   1.000
_cell.length_b   1.000
_cell.length_c   1.000
_cell.angle_alpha   90.00
_cell.angle_beta   90.00
_cell.angle_gamma   90.00
#
_symmetry.space_group_name_H-M   'P 1'
#
loop_
_entity.id
_entity.type
_entity.pdbx_description
1 polymer ?
#
loop_
_entity_poly.entity_id
_entity_poly.type
_entity_poly.pdbx_seq_one_letter_code
_entity_poly.pdbx_strand_id
1 'polypeptide(L)'
;MRVIERPTRRSVVCEAAPNKKPDSAAKRARQAEKRRIYHKAHKSEIKTRMKKVMEALDVLKKKSDAQAEEILPIEKLIAEAYSTIDKAVKVRTLHRNTGAHRKSRLARRKKAVEIHHGWYTPAASDITT
;
A
#
# COMPACT_ATOMS: atom_id res chain seq x y z
N MET A 1 -10.81 -73.47 7.93
CA MET A 1 -10.37 -72.22 8.60
C MET A 1 -9.90 -71.24 7.53
N ARG A 2 -10.51 -70.05 7.43
CA ARG A 2 -10.14 -69.06 6.40
C ARG A 2 -8.83 -68.38 6.79
N VAL A 3 -7.81 -68.47 5.96
CA VAL A 3 -6.57 -67.70 6.11
C VAL A 3 -6.84 -66.30 5.58
N ILE A 4 -6.82 -65.32 6.47
CA ILE A 4 -6.91 -63.90 6.09
C ILE A 4 -5.51 -63.48 5.65
N GLU A 5 -5.26 -63.51 4.34
CA GLU A 5 -4.07 -62.91 3.76
C GLU A 5 -4.18 -61.39 3.86
N ARG A 6 -3.41 -60.80 4.78
CA ARG A 6 -3.29 -59.34 4.88
C ARG A 6 -2.38 -58.89 3.74
N PRO A 7 -2.82 -57.97 2.85
CA PRO A 7 -1.93 -57.43 1.84
C PRO A 7 -0.77 -56.75 2.56
N THR A 8 0.42 -57.29 2.31
CA THR A 8 1.70 -56.75 2.75
C THR A 8 1.77 -55.28 2.36
N ARG A 9 2.23 -54.47 3.32
CA ARG A 9 2.43 -53.02 3.24
C ARG A 9 2.72 -52.59 1.79
N ARG A 10 1.82 -51.79 1.20
CA ARG A 10 2.11 -51.06 -0.05
C ARG A 10 3.46 -50.37 0.13
N SER A 11 4.51 -50.91 -0.49
CA SER A 11 5.76 -50.20 -0.67
C SER A 11 5.40 -48.99 -1.51
N VAL A 12 5.33 -47.81 -0.88
CA VAL A 12 5.35 -46.55 -1.62
C VAL A 12 6.76 -46.48 -2.20
N VAL A 13 6.94 -47.07 -3.37
CA VAL A 13 8.09 -46.80 -4.21
C VAL A 13 7.95 -45.32 -4.53
N CYS A 14 8.78 -44.49 -3.90
CA CYS A 14 8.98 -43.14 -4.36
C CYS A 14 9.50 -43.26 -5.80
N GLU A 15 8.62 -43.07 -6.78
CA GLU A 15 9.05 -42.79 -8.15
C GLU A 15 10.01 -41.60 -8.06
N ALA A 16 11.28 -41.85 -8.39
CA ALA A 16 12.30 -40.83 -8.40
C ALA A 16 11.82 -39.70 -9.31
N ALA A 17 11.60 -38.51 -8.73
CA ALA A 17 11.21 -37.33 -9.48
C ALA A 17 12.13 -37.17 -10.69
N PRO A 18 11.61 -36.83 -11.90
CA PRO A 18 12.44 -36.69 -13.08
C PRO A 18 13.55 -35.69 -12.77
N ASN A 19 14.81 -36.07 -13.07
CA ASN A 19 16.03 -35.27 -12.88
C ASN A 19 15.98 -33.99 -13.75
N LYS A 20 15.10 -33.05 -13.42
CA LYS A 20 14.98 -31.77 -14.10
C LYS A 20 16.06 -30.86 -13.55
N LYS A 21 17.01 -30.48 -14.42
CA LYS A 21 18.06 -29.52 -14.09
C LYS A 21 17.42 -28.27 -13.45
N PRO A 22 18.01 -27.70 -12.38
CA PRO A 22 17.45 -26.53 -11.72
C PRO A 22 17.46 -25.35 -12.71
N ASP A 23 16.29 -25.07 -13.28
CA ASP A 23 16.09 -23.93 -14.16
C ASP A 23 15.96 -22.65 -13.33
N SER A 24 17.06 -21.90 -13.28
CA SER A 24 17.15 -20.63 -12.56
C SER A 24 16.18 -19.60 -13.15
N ALA A 25 15.90 -19.64 -14.46
CA ALA A 25 14.97 -18.74 -15.12
C ALA A 25 13.52 -19.04 -14.68
N ALA A 26 13.10 -20.30 -14.71
CA ALA A 26 11.78 -20.70 -14.24
C ALA A 26 11.55 -20.39 -12.75
N LYS A 27 12.60 -20.49 -11.91
CA LYS A 27 12.54 -20.07 -10.50
C LYS A 27 12.34 -18.56 -10.38
N ARG A 28 13.10 -17.75 -11.13
CA ARG A 28 13.00 -16.28 -11.11
C ARG A 28 11.61 -15.82 -11.58
N ALA A 29 11.05 -16.45 -12.61
CA ALA A 29 9.70 -16.16 -13.09
C ALA A 29 8.63 -16.37 -12.00
N ARG A 30 8.66 -17.51 -11.30
CA ARG A 30 7.73 -17.80 -10.19
C ARG A 30 7.87 -16.80 -9.03
N GLN A 31 9.10 -16.46 -8.66
CA GLN A 31 9.36 -15.47 -7.60
C GLN A 31 8.89 -14.07 -8.01
N ALA A 32 9.12 -13.68 -9.26
CA ALA A 32 8.68 -12.40 -9.81
C ALA A 32 7.15 -12.29 -9.75
N GLU A 33 6.41 -13.32 -10.15
CA GLU A 33 4.95 -13.26 -10.13
C GLU A 33 4.39 -13.13 -8.70
N LYS A 34 4.94 -13.88 -7.75
CA LYS A 34 4.58 -13.76 -6.32
C LYS A 34 4.83 -12.34 -5.79
N ARG A 35 6.00 -11.76 -6.10
CA ARG A 35 6.34 -10.39 -5.70
C ARG A 35 5.47 -9.36 -6.43
N ARG A 36 5.15 -9.59 -7.70
CA ARG A 36 4.30 -8.71 -8.52
C ARG A 36 2.92 -8.58 -7.92
N ILE A 37 2.26 -9.68 -7.58
CA ILE A 37 0.93 -9.69 -6.96
C ILE A 37 0.96 -8.93 -5.63
N TYR A 38 1.95 -9.21 -4.79
CA TYR A 38 2.12 -8.54 -3.50
C TYR A 38 2.32 -7.03 -3.64
N HIS A 39 3.27 -6.59 -4.47
CA HIS A 39 3.54 -5.17 -4.69
C HIS A 39 2.40 -4.45 -5.42
N LYS A 40 1.66 -5.15 -6.30
CA LYS A 40 0.47 -4.62 -6.95
C LYS A 40 -0.58 -4.24 -5.92
N ALA A 41 -0.88 -5.12 -4.97
CA ALA A 41 -1.87 -4.88 -3.91
C ALA A 41 -1.53 -3.63 -3.08
N HIS A 42 -0.29 -3.52 -2.60
CA HIS A 42 0.20 -2.34 -1.85
C HIS A 42 0.12 -1.06 -2.67
N LYS A 43 0.52 -1.09 -3.94
CA LYS A 43 0.46 0.08 -4.82
C LYS A 43 -0.98 0.52 -5.08
N SER A 44 -1.90 -0.42 -5.29
CA SER A 44 -3.33 -0.12 -5.46
C SER A 44 -3.95 0.42 -4.18
N GLU A 45 -3.61 -0.14 -3.02
CA GLU A 45 -4.14 0.32 -1.73
C GLU A 45 -3.79 1.80 -1.50
N ILE A 46 -2.50 2.17 -1.66
CA ILE A 46 -2.08 3.56 -1.51
C ILE A 46 -2.82 4.47 -2.50
N LYS A 47 -2.96 4.05 -3.76
CA LYS A 47 -3.69 4.84 -4.78
C LYS A 47 -5.13 5.09 -4.35
N THR A 48 -5.82 4.08 -3.84
CA THR A 48 -7.20 4.17 -3.39
C THR A 48 -7.34 5.08 -2.16
N ARG A 49 -6.50 4.90 -1.12
CA ARG A 49 -6.54 5.73 0.09
C ARG A 49 -6.23 7.20 -0.23
N MET A 50 -5.23 7.45 -1.08
CA MET A 50 -4.91 8.80 -1.54
C MET A 50 -6.07 9.43 -2.33
N LYS A 51 -6.74 8.67 -3.20
CA LYS A 51 -7.89 9.17 -3.97
C LYS A 51 -9.03 9.60 -3.05
N LYS A 52 -9.36 8.79 -2.03
CA LYS A 52 -10.39 9.13 -1.03
C LYS A 52 -10.09 10.45 -0.32
N VAL A 53 -8.84 10.67 0.09
CA VAL A 53 -8.42 11.94 0.71
C VAL A 53 -8.57 13.11 -0.26
N MET A 54 -8.17 12.94 -1.53
CA MET A 54 -8.28 14.00 -2.53
C MET A 54 -9.74 14.36 -2.82
N GLU A 55 -10.61 13.36 -2.98
CA GLU A 55 -12.04 13.57 -3.18
C GLU A 55 -12.67 14.31 -1.99
N ALA A 56 -12.36 13.92 -0.76
CA ALA A 56 -12.84 14.60 0.44
C ALA A 56 -12.38 16.07 0.51
N LEU A 57 -11.11 16.35 0.19
CA LEU A 57 -10.56 17.70 0.15
C LEU A 57 -11.17 18.56 -0.98
N ASP A 58 -11.44 17.97 -2.15
CA ASP A 58 -12.05 18.71 -3.26
C ASP A 58 -13.53 19.02 -2.99
N VAL A 59 -14.26 18.15 -2.28
CA VAL A 59 -15.61 18.44 -1.77
C VAL A 59 -15.57 19.59 -0.76
N LEU A 60 -14.63 19.54 0.20
CA LEU A 60 -14.48 20.59 1.21
C LEU A 60 -14.10 21.94 0.60
N LYS A 61 -13.30 21.96 -0.46
CA LYS A 61 -12.94 23.20 -1.16
C LYS A 61 -14.14 23.86 -1.85
N LYS A 62 -15.11 23.07 -2.33
CA LYS A 62 -16.28 23.57 -3.05
C LYS A 62 -17.38 24.10 -2.13
N LYS A 63 -17.46 23.61 -0.90
CA LYS A 63 -18.40 24.13 0.10
C LYS A 63 -17.89 25.46 0.65
N SER A 64 -18.73 26.49 0.65
CA SER A 64 -18.44 27.82 1.20
C SER A 64 -18.49 27.86 2.74
N ASP A 65 -19.36 27.05 3.35
CA ASP A 65 -19.67 27.09 4.79
C ASP A 65 -19.08 25.89 5.54
N ALA A 66 -17.81 25.59 5.29
CA ALA A 66 -17.15 24.50 6.00
C ALA A 66 -16.97 24.87 7.48
N GLN A 67 -17.40 24.00 8.40
CA GLN A 67 -17.05 24.10 9.82
C GLN A 67 -15.80 23.26 10.13
N ALA A 68 -15.08 23.65 11.18
CA ALA A 68 -13.87 22.96 11.64
C ALA A 68 -14.09 21.46 11.94
N GLU A 69 -15.32 21.06 12.24
CA GLU A 69 -15.69 19.66 12.49
C GLU A 69 -15.57 18.75 11.25
N GLU A 70 -15.73 19.31 10.03
CA GLU A 70 -15.56 18.54 8.79
C GLU A 70 -14.09 18.15 8.53
N ILE A 71 -13.13 18.74 9.26
CA ILE A 71 -11.70 18.43 9.14
C ILE A 71 -11.36 17.11 9.85
N LEU A 72 -11.98 16.81 10.98
CA LEU A 72 -11.73 15.61 11.78
C LEU A 72 -11.83 14.29 10.98
N PRO A 73 -12.88 14.05 10.16
CA PRO A 73 -12.93 12.84 9.33
C PRO A 73 -11.83 12.82 8.27
N ILE A 74 -11.44 13.97 7.72
CA ILE A 74 -10.37 14.08 6.73
C ILE A 74 -9.03 13.73 7.37
N GLU A 75 -8.78 14.19 8.60
CA GLU A 75 -7.55 13.85 9.34
C GLU A 75 -7.43 12.36 9.64
N LYS A 76 -8.54 11.70 9.96
CA LYS A 76 -8.58 10.23 10.09
C LYS A 76 -8.17 9.56 8.78
N LEU A 77 -8.73 10.00 7.64
CA LEU A 77 -8.37 9.47 6.32
C LEU A 77 -6.90 9.74 5.96
N ILE A 78 -6.36 10.90 6.35
CA ILE A 78 -4.93 11.22 6.17
C ILE A 78 -4.05 10.30 7.02
N ALA A 79 -4.43 10.03 8.27
CA ALA A 79 -3.70 9.12 9.15
C ALA A 79 -3.65 7.69 8.58
N GLU A 80 -4.76 7.19 8.04
CA GLU A 80 -4.80 5.91 7.33
C GLU A 80 -3.91 5.90 6.09
N ALA A 81 -3.93 6.98 5.30
CA ALA A 81 -3.08 7.11 4.13
C ALA A 81 -1.58 7.13 4.51
N TYR A 82 -1.20 7.81 5.59
CA TYR A 82 0.18 7.81 6.09
C TYR A 82 0.61 6.44 6.60
N SER A 83 -0.24 5.76 7.38
CA SER A 83 0.03 4.40 7.86
C SER A 83 0.28 3.43 6.71
N THR A 84 -0.54 3.47 5.65
CA THR A 84 -0.37 2.59 4.47
C THR A 84 0.88 2.93 3.66
N ILE A 85 1.20 4.22 3.48
CA ILE A 85 2.45 4.65 2.82
C ILE A 85 3.68 4.13 3.59
N ASP A 86 3.70 4.28 4.90
CA ASP A 86 4.86 3.88 5.72
C ASP A 86 5.03 2.38 5.79
N LYS A 87 3.93 1.62 5.87
CA LYS A 87 3.95 0.16 5.74
C LYS A 87 4.56 -0.25 4.39
N ALA A 88 4.18 0.40 3.29
CA ALA A 88 4.72 0.09 1.98
C ALA A 88 6.20 0.47 1.81
N VAL A 89 6.67 1.53 2.50
CA VAL A 89 8.09 1.89 2.57
C VAL A 89 8.87 0.85 3.38
N LYS A 90 8.34 0.42 4.54
CA LYS A 90 8.94 -0.64 5.37
C LYS A 90 9.13 -1.94 4.60
N VAL A 91 8.13 -2.35 3.83
CA VAL A 91 8.19 -3.57 3.00
C VAL A 91 8.95 -3.36 1.68
N ARG A 92 9.53 -2.17 1.45
CA ARG A 92 10.28 -1.81 0.24
C ARG A 92 9.50 -1.94 -1.06
N THR A 93 8.16 -1.90 -0.99
CA THR A 93 7.32 -1.76 -2.19
C THR A 93 7.51 -0.39 -2.82
N LEU A 94 7.79 0.62 -1.98
CA LEU A 94 8.03 2.00 -2.37
C LEU A 94 9.38 2.47 -1.82
N HIS A 95 10.11 3.28 -2.58
CA HIS A 95 11.31 3.94 -2.09
C HIS A 95 10.96 5.06 -1.10
N ARG A 96 11.82 5.29 -0.11
CA ARG A 96 11.63 6.31 0.94
C ARG A 96 11.30 7.70 0.38
N ASN A 97 11.98 8.13 -0.68
CA ASN A 97 11.74 9.43 -1.31
C ASN A 97 10.34 9.49 -1.92
N THR A 98 9.91 8.43 -2.61
CA THR A 98 8.57 8.39 -3.19
C THR A 98 7.49 8.37 -2.12
N GLY A 99 7.73 7.72 -0.97
CA GLY A 99 6.87 7.81 0.20
C GLY A 99 6.77 9.25 0.72
N ALA A 100 7.90 9.92 0.91
CA ALA A 100 7.96 11.32 1.35
C ALA A 100 7.25 12.27 0.37
N HIS A 101 7.43 12.10 -0.94
CA HIS A 101 6.72 12.89 -1.95
C HIS A 101 5.19 12.71 -1.87
N ARG A 102 4.71 11.49 -1.61
CA ARG A 102 3.27 11.23 -1.46
C ARG A 102 2.69 11.90 -0.22
N LYS A 103 3.40 11.86 0.91
CA LYS A 103 3.00 12.56 2.14
C LYS A 103 3.00 14.08 1.95
N SER A 104 4.07 14.61 1.37
CA SER A 104 4.20 16.04 1.06
C SER A 104 3.05 16.53 0.17
N ARG A 105 2.64 15.73 -0.82
CA ARG A 105 1.51 16.06 -1.68
C ARG A 105 0.19 16.20 -0.91
N LEU A 106 -0.11 15.27 0.01
CA LEU A 106 -1.33 15.34 0.83
C LEU A 106 -1.30 16.54 1.77
N ALA A 107 -0.16 16.77 2.44
CA ALA A 107 0.02 17.92 3.34
C ALA A 107 -0.13 19.26 2.62
N ARG A 108 0.48 19.42 1.43
CA ARG A 108 0.34 20.62 0.61
C ARG A 108 -1.11 20.88 0.22
N ARG A 109 -1.86 19.82 -0.12
CA ARG A 109 -3.26 19.96 -0.51
C ARG A 109 -4.15 20.35 0.67
N LYS A 110 -3.91 19.78 1.86
CA LYS A 110 -4.58 20.19 3.11
C LYS A 110 -4.37 21.68 3.37
N LYS A 111 -3.12 22.14 3.39
CA LYS A 111 -2.76 23.55 3.58
C LYS A 111 -3.43 24.49 2.57
N ALA A 112 -3.52 24.07 1.30
CA ALA A 112 -4.17 24.88 0.27
C ALA A 112 -5.68 25.08 0.54
N VAL A 113 -6.35 24.08 1.13
CA VAL A 113 -7.76 24.20 1.53
C VAL A 113 -7.91 25.08 2.76
N GLU A 114 -7.00 24.95 3.74
CA GLU A 114 -6.97 25.80 4.94
C GLU A 114 -6.77 27.29 4.58
N ILE A 115 -5.89 27.59 3.61
CA ILE A 115 -5.66 28.95 3.11
C ILE A 115 -6.89 29.47 2.36
N HIS A 116 -7.54 28.62 1.54
CA HIS A 116 -8.74 29.02 0.78
C HIS A 116 -9.89 29.45 1.69
N HIS A 117 -10.06 28.74 2.82
CA HIS A 117 -11.09 29.04 3.81
C HIS A 117 -10.64 30.08 4.85
N GLY A 118 -9.43 30.63 4.72
CA GLY A 118 -8.91 31.70 5.58
C GLY A 118 -8.52 31.27 6.99
N TRP A 119 -8.50 29.97 7.30
CA TRP A 119 -8.15 29.46 8.64
C TRP A 119 -6.66 29.50 8.94
N TYR A 120 -5.82 29.59 7.90
CA TYR A 120 -4.39 29.67 8.03
C TYR A 120 -3.81 30.66 7.02
N THR A 121 -3.18 31.71 7.53
CA THR A 121 -2.32 32.59 6.73
C THR A 121 -0.88 32.26 7.12
N PRO A 122 -0.05 31.72 6.19
CA PRO A 122 1.35 31.49 6.51
C PRO A 122 2.01 32.84 6.80
N ALA A 123 2.67 32.95 7.95
CA ALA A 123 3.59 34.05 8.19
C ALA A 123 4.70 33.99 7.12
N ALA A 124 5.08 35.15 6.58
CA ALA A 124 6.20 35.23 5.65
C ALA A 124 7.46 34.72 6.36
N SER A 125 7.90 33.51 6.02
CA SER A 125 9.16 32.99 6.53
C SER A 125 10.27 33.74 5.80
N ASP A 126 11.04 34.53 6.53
CA ASP A 126 12.29 35.13 6.06
C ASP A 126 13.11 34.06 5.37
N ILE A 127 13.26 34.18 4.06
CA ILE A 127 14.01 33.28 3.21
C ILE A 127 15.48 33.62 3.47
N THR A 128 16.06 33.04 4.53
CA THR A 128 17.51 33.04 4.71
C THR A 128 18.10 32.01 3.74
N THR A 129 18.91 32.55 2.82
CA THR A 129 19.73 31.95 1.75
C THR A 129 20.21 30.52 1.98
#